data_AF-A0A968PEQ9-F1
#
_entry.id   AF-A0A968PEQ9-F1
#
_cell.length_a   1.000
_cell.length_b   1.000
_cell.length_c   1.000
_cell.angle_alpha   90.00
_cell.angle_beta   90.00
_cell.angle_gamma   90.00
#
_symmetry.space_group_name_H-M   'P 1'
#
loop_
_entity.id
_entity.type
_entity.pdbx_description
1 polymer ?
#
loop_
_entity_poly.entity_id
_entity_poly.type
_entity_poly.pdbx_seq_one_letter_code
_entity_poly.pdbx_strand_id
1 'polypeptide(L)'
;MEDVAIPLERVVDPSGLHGDYGRDPERTPMQWDASPYAGFSTVEPWLPLADDYQTRNVVAQRDDSTSMLTLVRRLIALRHDYLALRVGNYRSLHTDNAAIFAYLRVADEQQVLVVLNFASAAQHLDLSSVGTTGTLLCTTHLDDSGSVTLSKLALRPDEGVVIVLG
;
A
#
# COMPACT_ATOMS: atom_id res chain seq x y z
N MET A 1 5.09 8.29 -7.01
CA MET A 1 4.87 9.58 -6.35
C MET A 1 5.82 9.63 -5.19
N GLU A 2 6.70 10.61 -5.21
CA GLU A 2 7.65 10.90 -4.15
C GLU A 2 7.21 12.16 -3.41
N ASP A 3 7.74 12.37 -2.21
CA ASP A 3 7.49 13.60 -1.48
C ASP A 3 8.12 14.78 -2.22
N VAL A 4 7.31 15.79 -2.51
CA VAL A 4 7.76 17.01 -3.19
C VAL A 4 8.23 18.02 -2.17
N ALA A 5 9.52 18.35 -2.20
CA ALA A 5 10.04 19.45 -1.41
C ALA A 5 9.40 20.78 -1.88
N ILE A 6 8.82 21.54 -0.94
CA ILE A 6 8.20 22.83 -1.22
C ILE A 6 9.20 23.94 -0.87
N PRO A 7 9.76 24.66 -1.86
CA PRO A 7 10.63 25.80 -1.59
C PRO A 7 9.92 26.87 -0.76
N LEU A 8 10.64 27.57 0.12
CA LEU A 8 10.05 28.56 1.03
C LEU A 8 9.26 29.65 0.29
N GLU A 9 9.75 30.08 -0.87
CA GLU A 9 9.11 31.06 -1.75
C GLU A 9 7.85 30.55 -2.45
N ARG A 10 7.59 29.23 -2.40
CA ARG A 10 6.43 28.55 -2.96
C ARG A 10 5.46 28.05 -1.89
N VAL A 11 5.76 28.25 -0.61
CA VAL A 11 4.85 27.89 0.48
C VAL A 11 3.58 28.74 0.38
N VAL A 12 2.44 28.07 0.41
CA VAL A 12 1.11 28.70 0.34
C VAL A 12 0.31 28.42 1.61
N ASP A 13 0.58 27.32 2.31
CA ASP A 13 -0.04 27.02 3.60
C ASP A 13 0.44 27.98 4.70
N PRO A 14 -0.45 28.75 5.36
CA PRO A 14 -0.05 29.69 6.40
C PRO A 14 0.77 29.06 7.53
N SER A 15 0.47 27.81 7.92
CA SER A 15 1.25 27.08 8.92
C SER A 15 2.71 26.89 8.49
N GLY A 16 2.96 26.59 7.22
CA GLY A 16 4.32 26.46 6.68
C GLY A 16 5.10 27.78 6.69
N LEU A 17 4.41 28.91 6.55
CA LEU A 17 5.03 30.25 6.61
C LEU A 17 5.50 30.63 8.02
N HIS A 18 4.96 29.98 9.05
CA HIS A 18 5.34 30.20 10.45
C HIS A 18 6.46 29.26 10.93
N GLY A 19 6.99 28.41 10.05
CA GLY A 19 8.03 27.43 10.40
C GLY A 19 7.49 26.16 11.05
N ASP A 20 6.17 25.98 11.09
CA ASP A 20 5.53 24.71 11.45
C ASP A 20 5.51 23.76 10.25
N TYR A 21 5.22 22.48 10.51
CA TYR A 21 4.95 21.51 9.43
C TYR A 21 3.69 21.95 8.65
N GLY A 22 3.89 22.49 7.46
CA GLY A 22 2.82 22.84 6.53
C GLY A 22 2.28 21.64 5.76
N ARG A 23 1.11 21.80 5.13
CA ARG A 23 0.37 20.75 4.40
C ARG A 23 0.53 20.82 2.89
N ASP A 24 1.42 21.67 2.40
CA ASP A 24 1.66 21.84 0.97
C ASP A 24 2.24 20.59 0.29
N PRO A 25 3.11 19.76 0.92
CA PRO A 25 3.58 18.52 0.31
C PRO A 25 2.43 17.59 -0.12
N GLU A 26 1.36 17.48 0.66
CA GLU A 26 0.17 16.65 0.37
C GLU A 26 -0.81 17.31 -0.62
N ARG A 27 -0.53 18.54 -1.05
CA ARG A 27 -1.38 19.35 -1.95
C ARG A 27 -0.74 19.63 -3.30
N THR A 28 0.44 19.07 -3.55
CA THR A 28 1.06 19.14 -4.86
C THR A 28 0.13 18.60 -5.94
N PRO A 29 0.21 19.14 -7.18
CA PRO A 29 -0.75 18.81 -8.20
C PRO A 29 -0.70 17.33 -8.60
N MET A 30 -1.87 16.76 -8.87
CA MET A 30 -1.98 15.36 -9.28
C MET A 30 -1.24 15.09 -10.59
N GLN A 31 -0.47 14.00 -10.63
CA GLN A 31 0.33 13.60 -11.79
C GLN A 31 -0.51 12.71 -12.72
N TRP A 32 -1.31 13.31 -13.62
CA TRP A 32 -2.19 12.57 -14.53
C TRP A 32 -1.41 11.86 -15.64
N ASP A 33 -0.52 12.56 -16.32
CA ASP A 33 0.26 12.05 -17.43
C ASP A 33 1.65 12.72 -17.53
N ALA A 34 2.38 12.44 -18.61
CA ALA A 34 3.74 12.95 -18.84
C ALA A 34 3.79 14.30 -19.60
N SER A 35 2.63 14.90 -19.91
CA SER A 35 2.56 16.20 -20.60
C SER A 35 2.98 17.34 -19.68
N PRO A 36 3.22 18.57 -20.20
CA PRO A 36 3.52 19.73 -19.36
C PRO A 36 2.56 19.88 -18.19
N TYR A 37 3.12 20.16 -17.01
CA TYR A 37 2.40 20.24 -15.75
C TYR A 37 1.63 18.96 -15.36
N ALA A 38 2.15 17.80 -15.79
CA ALA A 38 1.61 16.47 -15.52
C ALA A 38 0.15 16.27 -15.97
N GLY A 39 -0.32 17.03 -16.96
CA GLY A 39 -1.72 17.05 -17.39
C GLY A 39 -2.68 17.68 -16.37
N PHE A 40 -2.18 18.27 -15.28
CA PHE A 40 -3.00 18.92 -14.25
C PHE A 40 -3.52 20.30 -14.71
N SER A 41 -2.71 21.02 -15.48
CA SER A 41 -2.97 22.41 -15.87
C SER A 41 -2.32 22.73 -17.20
N THR A 42 -2.82 23.76 -17.89
CA THR A 42 -2.18 24.33 -19.10
C THR A 42 -1.22 25.48 -18.77
N VAL A 43 -1.18 25.92 -17.52
CA VAL A 43 -0.29 26.96 -16.98
C VAL A 43 0.40 26.45 -15.71
N GLU A 44 1.43 27.17 -15.26
CA GLU A 44 2.18 26.81 -14.05
C GLU A 44 1.25 26.62 -12.83
N PRO A 45 1.23 25.43 -12.19
CA PRO A 45 0.45 25.20 -11.00
C PRO A 45 0.97 26.01 -9.81
N TRP A 46 0.08 26.25 -8.85
CA TRP A 46 0.35 27.00 -7.63
C TRP A 46 1.42 26.33 -6.73
N LEU A 47 1.54 25.01 -6.76
CA LEU A 47 2.59 24.22 -6.10
C LEU A 47 3.44 23.44 -7.12
N PRO A 48 4.70 23.12 -6.79
CA PRO A 48 5.57 22.34 -7.66
C PRO A 48 5.06 20.91 -7.87
N LEU A 49 5.55 20.28 -8.94
CA LEU A 49 5.35 18.85 -9.24
C LEU A 49 6.56 18.05 -8.76
N ALA A 50 6.38 16.74 -8.55
CA ALA A 50 7.52 15.86 -8.32
C ALA A 50 8.41 15.77 -9.57
N ASP A 51 9.72 15.66 -9.38
CA ASP A 51 10.70 15.54 -10.48
C ASP A 51 10.43 14.30 -11.37
N ASP A 52 9.83 13.26 -10.79
CA ASP A 52 9.54 11.99 -11.44
C ASP A 52 8.19 11.95 -12.20
N TYR A 53 7.43 13.05 -12.30
CA TYR A 53 6.04 13.00 -12.79
C TYR A 53 5.90 12.41 -14.19
N GLN A 54 6.90 12.58 -15.05
CA GLN A 54 6.89 12.06 -16.42
C GLN A 54 6.89 10.53 -16.47
N THR A 55 7.45 9.86 -15.46
CA THR A 55 7.51 8.39 -15.39
C THR A 55 6.55 7.82 -14.35
N ARG A 56 6.24 8.56 -13.29
CA ARG A 56 5.36 8.13 -12.19
C ARG A 56 4.05 8.92 -12.18
N ASN A 57 3.22 8.71 -13.20
CA ASN A 57 1.88 9.30 -13.33
C ASN A 57 0.77 8.25 -13.46
N VAL A 58 -0.49 8.70 -13.43
CA VAL A 58 -1.67 7.81 -13.52
C VAL A 58 -1.68 7.01 -14.82
N VAL A 59 -1.39 7.62 -15.96
CA VAL A 59 -1.36 6.91 -17.25
C VAL A 59 -0.32 5.80 -17.24
N ALA A 60 0.91 6.09 -16.82
CA ALA A 60 1.98 5.09 -16.73
C ALA A 60 1.63 3.96 -15.76
N GLN A 61 1.11 4.27 -14.57
CA GLN A 61 0.75 3.25 -13.59
C GLN A 61 -0.49 2.43 -13.99
N ARG A 62 -1.43 3.01 -14.74
CA ARG A 62 -2.64 2.31 -15.21
C ARG A 62 -2.28 1.13 -16.10
N ASP A 63 -1.23 1.27 -16.90
CA ASP A 63 -0.85 0.30 -17.91
C ASP A 63 0.24 -0.68 -17.39
N ASP A 64 0.75 -0.45 -16.16
CA ASP A 64 1.69 -1.33 -15.45
C ASP A 64 0.96 -2.25 -14.46
N SER A 65 1.02 -3.56 -14.72
CA SER A 65 0.37 -4.58 -13.89
C SER A 65 1.01 -4.78 -12.52
N THR A 66 2.17 -4.18 -12.27
CA THR A 66 2.91 -4.26 -11.00
C THR A 66 2.94 -2.92 -10.26
N SER A 67 2.18 -1.92 -10.74
CA SER A 67 2.16 -0.59 -10.15
C SER A 67 1.42 -0.52 -8.81
N MET A 68 1.70 0.53 -8.04
CA MET A 68 0.96 0.83 -6.81
C MET A 68 -0.54 1.05 -7.09
N LEU A 69 -0.89 1.73 -8.20
CA LEU A 69 -2.30 1.88 -8.61
C LEU A 69 -2.98 0.52 -8.83
N THR A 70 -2.29 -0.42 -9.48
CA THR A 70 -2.80 -1.78 -9.70
C THR A 70 -2.97 -2.52 -8.37
N LEU A 71 -2.01 -2.41 -7.46
CA LEU A 71 -2.09 -2.99 -6.12
C LEU A 71 -3.32 -2.46 -5.36
N VAL A 72 -3.51 -1.14 -5.33
CA VAL A 72 -4.64 -0.52 -4.63
C VAL A 72 -5.98 -0.95 -5.24
N ARG A 73 -6.10 -0.97 -6.58
CA ARG A 73 -7.32 -1.46 -7.25
C ARG A 73 -7.64 -2.90 -6.86
N ARG A 74 -6.61 -3.75 -6.82
CA ARG A 74 -6.75 -5.15 -6.43
C ARG A 74 -7.18 -5.31 -4.97
N LEU A 75 -6.58 -4.55 -4.05
CA LEU A 75 -6.98 -4.56 -2.64
C LEU A 75 -8.42 -4.07 -2.43
N ILE A 76 -8.87 -3.06 -3.19
CA ILE A 76 -10.26 -2.60 -3.17
C ILE A 76 -11.22 -3.70 -3.65
N ALA A 77 -10.88 -4.38 -4.75
CA ALA A 77 -11.67 -5.50 -5.27
C ALA A 77 -11.75 -6.64 -4.23
N LEU A 78 -10.63 -7.03 -3.63
CA LEU A 78 -10.62 -8.04 -2.56
C LEU A 78 -11.47 -7.62 -1.36
N ARG A 79 -11.41 -6.36 -0.95
CA ARG A 79 -12.27 -5.83 0.12
C ARG A 79 -13.76 -5.92 -0.22
N HIS A 80 -14.12 -5.83 -1.50
CA HIS A 80 -15.49 -5.98 -1.96
C HIS A 80 -15.93 -7.46 -1.99
N ASP A 81 -15.05 -8.34 -2.45
CA ASP A 81 -15.37 -9.75 -2.73
C ASP A 81 -15.33 -10.64 -1.48
N TYR A 82 -14.56 -10.26 -0.45
CA TYR A 82 -14.46 -11.00 0.81
C TYR A 82 -15.16 -10.26 1.95
N LEU A 83 -16.27 -10.83 2.43
CA LEU A 83 -17.09 -10.24 3.50
C LEU A 83 -16.26 -10.00 4.77
N ALA A 84 -15.37 -10.94 5.09
CA ALA A 84 -14.44 -10.86 6.20
C ALA A 84 -13.61 -9.56 6.16
N LEU A 85 -13.08 -9.16 5.00
CA LEU A 85 -12.29 -7.94 4.86
C LEU A 85 -13.13 -6.67 5.04
N ARG A 86 -14.43 -6.71 4.73
CA ARG A 86 -15.32 -5.55 4.83
C ARG A 86 -15.87 -5.34 6.24
N VAL A 87 -16.53 -6.36 6.80
CA VAL A 87 -17.30 -6.28 8.05
C VAL A 87 -16.85 -7.30 9.10
N GLY A 88 -15.92 -8.19 8.76
CA GLY A 88 -15.47 -9.25 9.67
C GLY A 88 -14.77 -8.72 10.91
N ASN A 89 -14.91 -9.47 12.00
CA ASN A 89 -14.24 -9.21 13.27
C ASN A 89 -12.73 -9.15 13.07
N TYR A 90 -12.10 -8.18 13.72
CA TYR A 90 -10.65 -8.06 13.76
C TYR A 90 -10.11 -8.87 14.94
N ARG A 91 -9.08 -9.70 14.70
CA ARG A 91 -8.31 -10.37 15.74
C ARG A 91 -6.82 -10.16 15.48
N SER A 92 -6.17 -9.37 16.33
CA SER A 92 -4.72 -9.21 16.28
C SER A 92 -4.04 -10.56 16.53
N LEU A 93 -2.96 -10.84 15.79
CA LEU A 93 -2.05 -11.93 16.09
C LEU A 93 -0.78 -11.33 16.67
N HIS A 94 -0.46 -11.70 17.89
CA HIS A 94 0.78 -11.25 18.50
C HIS A 94 1.93 -12.10 17.96
N THR A 95 2.95 -11.43 17.42
CA THR A 95 4.22 -12.05 17.06
C THR A 95 5.30 -11.48 17.97
N ASP A 96 6.25 -12.31 18.39
CA ASP A 96 7.42 -11.83 19.15
C ASP A 96 8.35 -10.94 18.28
N ASN A 97 8.05 -10.83 16.99
CA ASN A 97 8.75 -9.99 16.03
C ASN A 97 8.04 -8.64 15.85
N ALA A 98 8.67 -7.56 16.33
CA ALA A 98 8.14 -6.20 16.24
C ALA A 98 8.07 -5.63 14.82
N ALA A 99 8.79 -6.23 13.85
CA ALA A 99 8.69 -5.84 12.45
C ALA A 99 7.43 -6.39 11.77
N ILE A 100 6.73 -7.33 12.40
CA ILE A 100 5.57 -7.98 11.81
C ILE A 100 4.30 -7.46 12.45
N PHE A 101 3.36 -7.08 11.59
CA PHE A 101 1.98 -6.86 11.99
C PHE A 101 1.09 -7.89 11.30
N ALA A 102 0.53 -8.79 12.09
CA ALA A 102 -0.34 -9.85 11.61
C ALA A 102 -1.71 -9.79 12.30
N TYR A 103 -2.77 -10.04 11.53
CA TYR A 103 -4.12 -10.08 12.07
C TYR A 103 -5.05 -10.92 11.19
N LEU A 104 -6.14 -11.40 11.80
CA LEU A 104 -7.23 -12.05 11.11
C LEU A 104 -8.43 -11.12 10.95
N ARG A 105 -9.14 -11.33 9.86
CA ARG A 105 -10.48 -10.84 9.60
C ARG A 105 -11.39 -12.05 9.45
N VAL A 106 -12.47 -12.10 10.24
CA VAL A 106 -13.36 -13.27 10.29
C VAL A 106 -14.82 -12.83 10.14
N ALA A 107 -15.52 -13.38 9.15
CA ALA A 107 -16.97 -13.26 8.99
C ALA A 107 -17.52 -14.60 8.49
N ASP A 108 -18.50 -15.16 9.19
CA ASP A 108 -19.07 -16.48 8.91
C ASP A 108 -17.97 -17.56 8.79
N GLU A 109 -17.94 -18.28 7.69
CA GLU A 109 -16.93 -19.31 7.38
C GLU A 109 -15.65 -18.71 6.73
N GLN A 110 -15.64 -17.41 6.40
CA GLN A 110 -14.48 -16.76 5.78
C GLN A 110 -13.49 -16.27 6.85
N GLN A 111 -12.26 -16.77 6.75
CA GLN A 111 -11.12 -16.29 7.53
C GLN A 111 -10.02 -15.80 6.60
N VAL A 112 -9.64 -14.53 6.75
CA VAL A 112 -8.56 -13.91 5.98
C VAL A 112 -7.46 -13.47 6.93
N LEU A 113 -6.26 -13.96 6.69
CA LEU A 113 -5.03 -13.57 7.34
C LEU A 113 -4.35 -12.45 6.55
N VAL A 114 -3.98 -11.38 7.25
CA VAL A 114 -3.14 -10.31 6.72
C VAL A 114 -1.84 -10.30 7.51
N VAL A 115 -0.71 -10.26 6.81
CA VAL A 115 0.62 -10.19 7.41
C VAL A 115 1.41 -9.10 6.70
N LEU A 116 1.96 -8.16 7.45
CA LEU A 116 2.73 -7.03 6.95
C LEU A 116 4.12 -7.07 7.57
N ASN A 117 5.15 -6.95 6.73
CA ASN A 117 6.53 -6.75 7.13
C ASN A 117 6.91 -5.28 7.03
N PHE A 118 7.20 -4.64 8.17
CA PHE A 118 7.64 -3.26 8.26
C PHE A 118 9.17 -3.11 8.28
N ALA A 119 9.92 -4.21 8.19
CA ALA A 119 11.37 -4.15 8.04
C ALA A 119 11.77 -4.17 6.56
N SER A 120 12.83 -3.44 6.25
CA SER A 120 13.55 -3.54 4.98
C SER A 120 14.41 -4.80 4.86
N ALA A 121 14.05 -5.87 5.58
CA ALA A 121 14.71 -7.17 5.59
C ALA A 121 13.66 -8.28 5.60
N ALA A 122 13.98 -9.42 4.96
CA ALA A 122 13.09 -10.57 4.92
C ALA A 122 12.83 -11.14 6.32
N GLN A 123 11.60 -11.61 6.54
CA GLN A 123 11.15 -12.18 7.82
C GLN A 123 10.59 -13.59 7.61
N HIS A 124 10.89 -14.48 8.55
CA HIS A 124 10.34 -15.83 8.60
C HIS A 124 9.43 -15.98 9.81
N LEU A 125 8.27 -16.58 9.61
CA LEU A 125 7.20 -16.63 10.59
C LEU A 125 6.61 -18.03 10.69
N ASP A 126 6.31 -18.42 11.92
CA ASP A 126 5.45 -19.55 12.22
C ASP A 126 4.08 -19.02 12.69
N LEU A 127 3.08 -19.16 11.82
CA LEU A 127 1.68 -18.83 12.08
C LEU A 127 0.82 -20.10 12.07
N SER A 128 1.39 -21.25 12.40
CA SER A 128 0.66 -22.52 12.48
C SER A 128 -0.50 -22.51 13.49
N SER A 129 -0.46 -21.59 14.46
CA SER A 129 -1.53 -21.38 15.44
C SER A 129 -2.87 -20.97 14.84
N VAL A 130 -2.90 -20.46 13.62
CA VAL A 130 -4.14 -20.06 12.92
C VAL A 130 -4.54 -21.00 11.79
N GLY A 131 -3.73 -22.03 11.48
CA GLY A 131 -4.01 -23.00 10.44
C GLY A 131 -2.74 -23.65 9.88
N THR A 132 -2.88 -24.64 9.01
CA THR A 132 -1.72 -25.33 8.39
C THR A 132 -1.33 -24.67 7.08
N THR A 133 -2.31 -24.35 6.24
CA THR A 133 -2.13 -23.81 4.90
C THR A 133 -3.16 -22.72 4.61
N GLY A 134 -2.88 -21.89 3.62
CA GLY A 134 -3.83 -20.92 3.08
C GLY A 134 -3.54 -20.61 1.62
N THR A 135 -4.47 -19.94 0.95
CA THR A 135 -4.31 -19.49 -0.44
C THR A 135 -3.98 -18.01 -0.48
N LEU A 136 -2.92 -17.66 -1.21
CA LEU A 136 -2.47 -16.28 -1.36
C LEU A 136 -3.43 -15.53 -2.30
N LEU A 137 -4.00 -14.42 -1.82
CA LEU A 137 -4.93 -13.58 -2.57
C LEU A 137 -4.27 -12.34 -3.17
N CYS A 138 -3.23 -11.81 -2.51
CA CYS A 138 -2.48 -10.64 -2.94
C CYS A 138 -1.13 -10.57 -2.22
N THR A 139 -0.09 -10.17 -2.93
CA THR A 139 1.16 -9.65 -2.36
C THR A 139 1.37 -8.20 -2.79
N THR A 140 2.20 -7.44 -2.06
CA THR A 140 2.65 -6.10 -2.52
C THR A 140 3.29 -6.17 -3.91
N HIS A 141 3.95 -7.28 -4.25
CA HIS A 141 4.64 -7.48 -5.52
C HIS A 141 3.73 -8.00 -6.65
N LEU A 142 2.46 -8.28 -6.36
CA LEU A 142 1.45 -8.73 -7.33
C LEU A 142 1.82 -10.02 -8.09
N ASP A 143 2.62 -10.86 -7.45
CA ASP A 143 3.05 -12.19 -7.90
C ASP A 143 2.41 -13.32 -7.07
N ASP A 144 1.28 -13.03 -6.45
CA ASP A 144 0.52 -13.99 -5.67
C ASP A 144 0.11 -15.20 -6.52
N SER A 145 0.59 -16.36 -6.11
CA SER A 145 0.19 -17.61 -6.70
C SER A 145 0.33 -18.74 -5.69
N GLY A 146 -0.65 -19.64 -5.69
CA GLY A 146 -0.57 -20.91 -4.99
C GLY A 146 -0.94 -20.88 -3.51
N SER A 147 -0.62 -22.00 -2.87
CA SER A 147 -0.86 -22.28 -1.46
C SER A 147 0.41 -22.01 -0.65
N VAL A 148 0.25 -21.43 0.52
CA VAL A 148 1.33 -21.16 1.47
C VAL A 148 1.20 -22.07 2.69
N THR A 149 2.33 -22.47 3.26
CA THR A 149 2.37 -23.20 4.54
C THR A 149 2.64 -22.20 5.66
N LEU A 150 1.76 -22.14 6.65
CA LEU A 150 1.81 -21.08 7.68
C LEU A 150 2.94 -21.28 8.69
N SER A 151 3.43 -22.50 8.90
CA SER A 151 4.57 -22.77 9.80
C SER A 151 5.93 -22.29 9.28
N LYS A 152 6.00 -21.87 8.02
CA LYS A 152 7.24 -21.45 7.34
C LYS A 152 6.99 -20.28 6.39
N LEU A 153 6.07 -19.38 6.77
CA LEU A 153 5.74 -18.22 5.96
C LEU A 153 6.96 -17.30 5.89
N ALA A 154 7.31 -16.86 4.67
CA ALA A 154 8.42 -15.94 4.44
C ALA A 154 7.88 -14.69 3.75
N LEU A 155 8.21 -13.52 4.29
CA LEU A 155 7.91 -12.21 3.70
C LEU A 155 9.20 -11.53 3.28
N ARG A 156 9.19 -10.91 2.09
CA ARG A 156 10.23 -10.04 1.56
C ARG A 156 10.27 -8.71 2.33
N PRO A 157 11.35 -7.90 2.18
CA PRO A 157 11.37 -6.53 2.67
C PRO A 157 10.11 -5.75 2.26
N ASP A 158 9.50 -5.03 3.21
CA ASP A 158 8.36 -4.14 2.97
C ASP A 158 7.12 -4.82 2.31
N GLU A 159 7.04 -6.15 2.41
CA GLU A 159 5.96 -6.94 1.80
C GLU A 159 4.74 -7.06 2.72
N GLY A 160 3.56 -6.90 2.13
CA GLY A 160 2.30 -7.30 2.72
C GLY A 160 1.70 -8.48 1.93
N VAL A 161 1.09 -9.41 2.65
CA VAL A 161 0.37 -10.55 2.06
C VAL A 161 -1.04 -10.66 2.63
N VAL A 162 -1.99 -11.02 1.76
CA VAL A 162 -3.37 -11.34 2.12
C VAL A 162 -3.61 -12.80 1.76
N ILE A 163 -4.03 -13.60 2.74
CA ILE A 163 -4.15 -15.06 2.63
C ILE A 163 -5.55 -15.45 3.10
N VAL A 164 -6.31 -16.20 2.28
CA VAL A 164 -7.53 -16.86 2.76
C VAL A 164 -7.16 -18.20 3.40
N LEU A 165 -7.69 -18.47 4.58
CA LEU A 165 -7.49 -19.74 5.27
C LEU A 165 -8.56 -20.74 4.82
N GLY A 166 -8.16 -22.00 4.67
CA GLY A 166 -9.05 -23.12 4.33
C GLY A 166 -9.59 -23.84 5.56
#